data_AF-A0A6N2E2X1-F1
#
_entry.id   AF-A0A6N2E2X1-F1
#
_cell.length_a   1.000
_cell.length_b   1.000
_cell.length_c   1.000
_cell.angle_alpha   90.00
_cell.angle_beta   90.00
_cell.angle_gamma   90.00
#
_symmetry.space_group_name_H-M   'P 1'
#
loop_
_entity.id
_entity.type
_entity.pdbx_description
1 polymer ?
#
loop_
_entity_poly.entity_id
_entity_poly.type
_entity_poly.pdbx_seq_one_letter_code
_entity_poly.pdbx_strand_id
1 'polypeptide(L)'
;MDKNQISNNETLDKVYTAENHNELMDAYKSWAGDYDSDLLGSFGYVAHIASARALDRALETQTNAVILDAGSGTGLVGEELKKLGYTTMDALDYRDAWELLSMYDTDYLKNEGTTCKMCSYRVL
;
A
#
# COMPACT_ATOMS: atom_id res chain seq x y z
N MET A 1 12.22 -14.31 30.02
CA MET A 1 11.47 -13.69 28.92
C MET A 1 10.85 -14.82 28.13
N ASP A 2 9.52 -14.80 28.00
CA ASP A 2 8.79 -15.83 27.27
C ASP A 2 9.08 -15.71 25.77
N LYS A 3 9.23 -16.83 25.07
CA LYS A 3 9.85 -16.87 23.73
C LYS A 3 8.95 -16.37 22.58
N ASN A 4 7.74 -15.91 22.89
CA ASN A 4 6.73 -15.55 21.90
C ASN A 4 6.24 -14.10 21.96
N GLN A 5 6.78 -13.24 22.83
CA GLN A 5 6.32 -11.86 22.93
C GLN A 5 7.23 -10.95 22.08
N ILE A 6 6.73 -10.52 20.92
CA ILE A 6 7.47 -9.68 19.95
C ILE A 6 7.25 -8.19 20.26
N SER A 7 6.14 -7.83 20.90
CA SER A 7 5.77 -6.46 21.25
C SER A 7 5.08 -6.37 22.61
N ASN A 8 5.27 -5.25 23.31
CA ASN A 8 4.51 -4.92 24.54
C ASN A 8 3.04 -4.53 24.25
N ASN A 9 2.64 -4.50 22.98
CA ASN A 9 1.26 -4.25 22.57
C ASN A 9 0.63 -5.57 22.09
N GLU A 10 -0.40 -6.03 22.81
CA GLU A 10 -1.10 -7.28 22.53
C GLU A 10 -1.70 -7.35 21.11
N THR A 11 -2.04 -6.20 20.52
CA THR A 11 -2.59 -6.13 19.15
C THR A 11 -1.48 -6.30 18.11
N LEU A 12 -0.32 -5.67 18.33
CA LEU A 12 0.84 -5.86 17.46
C LEU A 12 1.38 -7.28 17.54
N ASP A 13 1.39 -7.87 18.74
CA ASP A 13 1.80 -9.26 18.90
C ASP A 13 0.89 -10.17 18.06
N LYS A 14 -0.43 -9.98 18.12
CA LYS A 14 -1.39 -10.71 17.27
C LYS A 14 -1.19 -10.50 15.76
N VAL A 15 -0.83 -9.29 15.33
CA VAL A 15 -0.52 -9.02 13.91
C VAL A 15 0.78 -9.72 13.48
N TYR A 16 1.81 -9.71 14.33
CA TYR A 16 3.11 -10.33 14.03
C TYR A 16 3.11 -11.85 14.15
N THR A 17 2.20 -12.42 14.95
CA THR A 17 2.06 -13.88 15.11
C THR A 17 0.92 -14.49 14.29
N ALA A 18 0.21 -13.69 13.48
CA ALA A 18 -0.89 -14.21 12.65
C ALA A 18 -0.35 -15.21 11.61
N GLU A 19 -0.92 -16.42 11.60
CA GLU A 19 -0.46 -17.48 10.70
C GLU A 19 -1.25 -17.52 9.39
N ASN A 20 -2.38 -16.82 9.32
CA ASN A 20 -3.24 -16.78 8.14
C ASN A 20 -4.01 -15.46 7.96
N HIS A 21 -4.57 -15.28 6.77
CA HIS A 21 -5.25 -14.05 6.36
C HIS A 21 -6.46 -13.70 7.23
N ASN A 22 -7.21 -14.68 7.73
CA ASN A 22 -8.40 -14.43 8.54
C ASN A 22 -8.01 -13.91 9.94
N GLU A 23 -6.99 -14.50 10.56
CA GLU A 23 -6.45 -14.02 11.84
C GLU A 23 -5.87 -12.61 11.73
N LEU A 24 -5.19 -12.33 10.61
CA LEU A 24 -4.69 -11.00 10.31
C LEU A 24 -5.84 -9.99 10.19
N MET A 25 -6.91 -10.33 9.45
CA MET A 25 -8.07 -9.46 9.25
C MET A 25 -8.90 -9.24 10.53
N ASP A 26 -9.03 -10.25 11.39
CA ASP A 26 -9.73 -10.11 12.68
C ASP A 26 -8.93 -9.24 13.66
N ALA A 27 -7.60 -9.37 13.67
CA ALA A 27 -6.72 -8.47 14.42
C ALA A 27 -6.84 -7.01 13.93
N TYR A 28 -6.89 -6.80 12.61
CA TYR A 28 -7.16 -5.48 12.01
C TYR A 28 -8.55 -4.93 12.36
N LYS A 29 -9.58 -5.78 12.31
CA LYS A 29 -10.98 -5.37 12.57
C LYS A 29 -11.20 -4.96 14.02
N SER A 30 -10.53 -5.61 14.97
CA SER A 30 -10.55 -5.22 16.38
C SER A 30 -9.87 -3.86 16.65
N TRP A 31 -9.06 -3.36 15.72
CA TRP A 31 -8.27 -2.14 15.84
C TRP A 31 -8.81 -0.95 15.02
N ALA A 32 -9.72 -1.22 14.08
CA ALA A 32 -10.27 -0.21 13.16
C ALA A 32 -11.10 0.91 13.84
N GLY A 33 -11.52 0.74 15.09
CA GLY A 33 -12.31 1.74 15.84
C GLY A 33 -11.49 2.95 16.33
N ASP A 34 -10.19 2.75 16.58
CA ASP A 34 -9.27 3.73 17.17
C ASP A 34 -8.21 4.21 16.14
N TYR A 35 -8.50 3.99 14.86
CA TYR A 35 -7.59 4.12 13.72
C TYR A 35 -7.02 5.53 13.55
N ASP A 36 -7.83 6.58 13.68
CA ASP A 36 -7.38 7.94 13.30
C ASP A 36 -6.58 8.67 14.39
N SER A 37 -6.81 8.40 15.69
CA SER A 37 -6.15 9.14 16.77
C SER A 37 -4.76 8.59 17.12
N ASP A 38 -4.56 7.28 16.99
CA ASP A 38 -3.34 6.62 17.44
C ASP A 38 -2.31 6.37 16.32
N LEU A 39 -2.73 6.36 15.04
CA LEU A 39 -1.83 6.12 13.90
C LEU A 39 -0.78 7.22 13.69
N LEU A 40 -1.12 8.48 13.98
CA LEU A 40 -0.22 9.62 13.77
C LEU A 40 0.77 9.83 14.92
N GLY A 41 0.43 9.37 16.13
CA GLY A 41 1.18 9.68 17.34
C GLY A 41 2.03 8.54 17.91
N SER A 42 1.66 7.26 17.73
CA SER A 42 2.30 6.17 18.49
C SER A 42 2.61 4.88 17.74
N PHE A 43 2.05 4.63 16.54
CA PHE A 43 2.29 3.35 15.83
C PHE A 43 3.23 3.39 14.64
N GLY A 44 3.82 4.55 14.30
CA GLY A 44 4.89 4.61 13.32
C GLY A 44 4.51 3.95 11.99
N TYR A 45 3.53 4.51 11.28
CA TYR A 45 3.21 4.10 9.92
C TYR A 45 4.41 4.35 9.00
N VAL A 46 5.38 3.43 9.00
CA VAL A 46 6.65 3.54 8.26
C VAL A 46 6.57 2.93 6.86
N ALA A 47 5.41 2.42 6.44
CA ALA A 47 5.26 1.72 5.17
C ALA A 47 5.73 2.57 3.99
N HIS A 48 5.36 3.85 3.94
CA HIS A 48 5.81 4.77 2.90
C HIS A 48 7.34 4.97 2.88
N ILE A 49 7.96 5.09 4.05
CA ILE A 49 9.43 5.17 4.21
C ILE A 49 10.11 3.86 3.78
N ALA A 50 9.57 2.72 4.23
CA ALA A 50 10.10 1.40 3.93
C ALA A 50 10.01 1.10 2.43
N SER A 51 8.88 1.41 1.79
CA SER A 51 8.67 1.28 0.35
C SER A 51 9.63 2.17 -0.45
N ALA A 52 9.74 3.46 -0.09
CA ALA A 52 10.67 4.37 -0.75
C ALA A 52 12.12 3.90 -0.65
N ARG A 53 12.56 3.44 0.54
CA ARG A 53 13.91 2.87 0.74
C ARG A 53 14.13 1.54 0.03
N ALA A 54 13.10 0.70 -0.07
CA ALA A 54 13.20 -0.56 -0.79
C ALA A 54 13.40 -0.31 -2.29
N LEU A 55 12.65 0.64 -2.86
CA LEU A 55 12.81 1.07 -4.24
C LEU A 55 14.19 1.70 -4.47
N ASP A 56 14.62 2.61 -3.59
CA ASP A 56 15.93 3.25 -3.67
C ASP A 56 17.10 2.25 -3.67
N ARG A 57 17.04 1.23 -2.79
CA ARG A 57 18.02 0.13 -2.82
C ARG A 57 17.95 -0.68 -4.11
N ALA A 58 16.77 -0.98 -4.62
CA ALA A 58 16.60 -1.74 -5.85
C ALA A 58 17.11 -0.99 -7.08
N LEU A 59 17.07 0.34 -7.05
CA LEU A 59 17.60 1.24 -8.08
C LEU A 59 19.08 1.61 -7.83
N GLU A 60 19.74 1.00 -6.85
CA GLU A 60 21.13 1.29 -6.49
C GLU A 60 21.41 2.79 -6.29
N THR A 61 20.47 3.49 -5.66
CA THR A 61 20.49 4.94 -5.43
C THR A 61 20.63 5.80 -6.69
N GLN A 62 20.33 5.24 -7.87
CA GLN A 62 20.27 5.98 -9.13
C GLN A 62 18.97 6.78 -9.21
N THR A 63 19.05 8.07 -8.86
CA THR A 63 17.88 8.95 -8.74
C THR A 63 17.35 9.53 -10.06
N ASN A 64 17.99 9.21 -11.18
CA ASN A 64 17.55 9.59 -12.53
C ASN A 64 16.44 8.67 -13.10
N ALA A 65 15.94 7.72 -12.31
CA ALA A 65 14.83 6.87 -12.69
C ALA A 65 13.52 7.65 -12.86
N VAL A 66 12.67 7.17 -13.77
CA VAL A 66 11.28 7.63 -13.93
C VAL A 66 10.38 6.65 -13.17
N ILE A 67 9.64 7.14 -12.19
CA ILE A 67 8.83 6.32 -11.28
C ILE A 67 7.34 6.58 -11.51
N LEU A 68 6.55 5.51 -11.50
CA LEU A 68 5.08 5.57 -11.47
C LEU A 68 4.58 5.00 -10.13
N ASP A 69 3.91 5.81 -9.33
CA ASP A 69 3.26 5.39 -8.09
C ASP A 69 1.79 5.04 -8.36
N ALA A 70 1.54 3.77 -8.68
CA ALA A 70 0.19 3.26 -8.96
C ALA A 70 -0.54 2.88 -7.67
N GLY A 71 -1.70 3.48 -7.45
CA GLY A 71 -2.41 3.47 -6.17
C GLY A 71 -1.77 4.42 -5.15
N SER A 72 -1.29 5.60 -5.59
CA SER A 72 -0.48 6.51 -4.77
C SER A 72 -1.15 7.01 -3.49
N GLY A 73 -2.47 6.88 -3.35
CA GLY A 73 -3.17 7.15 -2.11
C GLY A 73 -3.04 8.62 -1.69
N THR A 74 -2.44 8.83 -0.52
CA THR A 74 -2.14 10.17 0.03
C THR A 74 -0.84 10.77 -0.50
N GLY A 75 -0.09 10.04 -1.32
CA GLY A 75 1.17 10.50 -1.92
C GLY A 75 2.40 10.41 -1.00
N LEU A 76 2.27 9.83 0.20
CA LEU A 76 3.35 9.77 1.19
C LEU A 76 4.60 9.02 0.69
N VAL A 77 4.45 8.02 -0.19
CA VAL A 77 5.60 7.33 -0.81
C VAL A 77 6.38 8.29 -1.71
N GLY A 78 5.67 9.07 -2.53
CA GLY A 78 6.26 10.10 -3.37
C GLY A 78 6.99 11.19 -2.58
N GLU A 79 6.47 11.57 -1.40
CA GLU A 79 7.17 12.52 -0.52
C GLU A 79 8.51 11.96 0.00
N GLU A 80 8.56 10.69 0.38
CA GLU A 80 9.81 10.04 0.81
C GLU A 80 10.80 9.86 -0.34
N LEU A 81 10.33 9.50 -1.53
CA LEU A 81 11.18 9.39 -2.73
C LEU A 81 11.79 10.74 -3.11
N LYS A 82 11.04 11.85 -2.97
CA LYS A 82 11.59 13.20 -3.16
C LYS A 82 12.71 13.51 -2.17
N LYS A 83 12.60 13.09 -0.90
CA LYS A 83 13.66 13.25 0.11
C LYS A 83 14.92 12.45 -0.24
N LEU A 84 14.77 11.33 -0.95
CA LEU A 84 15.88 10.50 -1.44
C LEU A 84 16.52 11.03 -2.74
N GLY A 85 15.96 12.10 -3.34
CA GLY A 85 16.54 12.78 -4.50
C GLY A 85 15.92 12.40 -5.84
N TYR A 86 14.85 11.59 -5.85
CA TYR A 86 14.08 11.33 -7.07
C TYR A 86 13.26 12.55 -7.47
N THR A 87 13.36 12.94 -8.74
CA THR A 87 12.72 14.15 -9.26
C THR A 87 11.70 13.89 -10.35
N THR A 88 11.72 12.72 -10.98
CA THR A 88 10.83 12.37 -12.10
C THR A 88 9.85 11.29 -11.65
N MET A 89 8.65 11.71 -11.25
CA MET A 89 7.59 10.83 -10.76
C MET A 89 6.23 11.25 -11.28
N ASP A 90 5.45 10.25 -11.69
CA ASP A 90 4.01 10.36 -11.89
C ASP A 90 3.29 9.56 -10.82
N ALA A 91 2.15 10.07 -10.36
CA ALA A 91 1.31 9.45 -9.36
C ALA A 91 -0.05 9.12 -9.98
N LEU A 92 -0.53 7.93 -9.70
CA LEU A 92 -1.67 7.34 -10.38
C LEU A 92 -2.63 6.81 -9.30
N ASP A 93 -3.64 7.57 -8.92
CA ASP A 93 -4.70 7.14 -8.00
C ASP A 93 -6.10 7.63 -8.41
N TYR A 94 -7.15 6.95 -7.93
CA TYR A 94 -8.55 7.14 -8.35
C TYR A 94 -9.16 8.51 -7.99
N ARG A 95 -8.46 9.35 -7.21
CA ARG A 95 -9.00 10.59 -6.68
C ARG A 95 -8.82 11.75 -7.67
N ASP A 96 -9.95 12.23 -8.20
CA ASP A 96 -10.16 13.48 -8.94
C ASP A 96 -9.34 13.72 -10.22
N ALA A 97 -8.43 12.83 -10.59
CA ALA A 97 -7.59 12.98 -11.78
C ALA A 97 -8.12 12.22 -13.00
N TRP A 98 -8.99 11.22 -12.82
CA TRP A 98 -9.41 10.36 -13.93
C TRP A 98 -10.91 10.25 -14.06
N GLU A 99 -11.34 10.08 -15.31
CA GLU A 99 -12.71 9.77 -15.67
C GLU A 99 -12.78 8.32 -16.12
N LEU A 100 -13.67 7.53 -15.50
CA LEU A 100 -13.97 6.18 -15.95
C LEU A 100 -14.67 6.26 -17.32
N LEU A 101 -14.00 5.77 -18.37
CA LEU A 101 -14.56 5.71 -19.72
C LEU A 101 -15.41 4.46 -19.94
N SER A 102 -14.98 3.32 -19.41
CA SER A 102 -15.71 2.05 -19.53
C SER A 102 -15.38 1.09 -18.40
N MET A 103 -16.39 0.32 -17.99
CA MET A 103 -16.25 -0.82 -17.09
C MET A 103 -17.15 -1.95 -17.60
N TYR A 104 -16.56 -3.12 -17.87
CA TYR A 104 -17.32 -4.30 -18.27
C TYR A 104 -16.66 -5.58 -17.76
N ASP A 105 -17.48 -6.61 -17.53
CA ASP A 105 -17.00 -7.94 -17.19
C ASP A 105 -16.54 -8.64 -18.48
N THR A 106 -15.40 -9.31 -18.43
CA THR A 106 -14.86 -10.11 -19.54
C THR A 106 -14.19 -11.36 -19.02
N ASP A 107 -14.07 -12.38 -19.86
CA ASP A 107 -13.34 -13.61 -19.51
C ASP A 107 -11.86 -13.27 -19.25
N TYR A 108 -11.38 -13.62 -18.06
CA TYR A 108 -9.97 -13.53 -17.68
C TYR A 108 -9.22 -14.78 -18.15
N LEU A 109 -9.86 -15.95 -17.99
CA LEU A 109 -9.38 -17.23 -18.51
C LEU A 109 -10.50 -17.88 -19.32
N LYS A 110 -10.28 -18.03 -20.63
CA LYS A 110 -11.25 -18.69 -21.52
C LYS A 110 -11.45 -20.14 -21.06
N ASN A 111 -12.71 -20.54 -20.92
CA ASN A 111 -13.17 -21.89 -20.54
C ASN A 111 -13.06 -22.29 -19.05
N GLU A 112 -12.67 -21.37 -18.15
CA GLU A 112 -12.68 -21.66 -16.71
C GLU A 112 -13.78 -20.92 -15.93
N GLY A 113 -14.58 -20.09 -16.61
CA GLY A 113 -15.63 -19.29 -15.95
C GLY A 113 -15.08 -18.14 -15.10
N THR A 114 -13.76 -17.95 -15.07
CA THR A 114 -13.10 -16.86 -14.35
C THR A 114 -13.22 -15.57 -15.17
N THR A 115 -13.96 -14.60 -14.64
CA THR A 115 -14.13 -13.27 -15.24
C THR A 115 -13.30 -12.22 -14.50
N CYS A 116 -12.94 -11.15 -15.19
CA CYS A 116 -12.39 -9.94 -14.57
C CYS A 116 -13.22 -8.72 -14.99
N LYS A 117 -13.16 -7.67 -14.16
CA LYS A 117 -13.60 -6.32 -14.57
C LYS A 117 -12.48 -5.66 -15.33
N MET A 118 -12.74 -5.31 -16.59
CA MET A 118 -11.88 -4.45 -17.36
C MET A 118 -12.36 -3.02 -17.20
N CYS A 119 -11.50 -2.16 -16.64
CA CYS A 119 -11.78 -0.74 -16.47
C CYS A 119 -10.83 0.08 -17.34
N SER A 120 -11.36 1.01 -18.13
CA SER A 120 -10.58 1.98 -18.89
C SER A 120 -10.84 3.37 -18.34
N TYR A 121 -9.78 4.11 -18.05
CA TYR A 121 -9.85 5.46 -17.51
C TYR A 121 -9.15 6.45 -18.44
N ARG A 122 -9.67 7.67 -18.53
CA ARG A 122 -8.98 8.81 -19.12
C ARG A 122 -8.34 9.59 -17.99
N VAL A 123 -7.03 9.85 -18.12
CA VAL A 123 -6.34 10.83 -17.26
C VAL A 123 -6.70 12.24 -17.76
N LEU A 124 -7.14 13.12 -16.85
CA LEU A 124 -7.56 14.50 -17.13
C LEU A 124 -6.40 15.50 -16.99
#